data_AF-S7VAV2-F1
#
_entry.id   AF-S7VAV2-F1
#
_cell.length_a   1.000
_cell.length_b   1.000
_cell.length_c   1.000
_cell.angle_alpha   90.00
_cell.angle_beta   90.00
_cell.angle_gamma   90.00
#
_symmetry.space_group_name_H-M   'P 1'
#
loop_
_entity.id
_entity.type
_entity.pdbx_description
1 polymer ?
#
loop_
_entity_poly.entity_id
_entity_poly.type
_entity_poly.pdbx_seq_one_letter_code
_entity_poly.pdbx_strand_id
1 'polypeptide(L)' 'MQVIVRQLAKSYNTIHVEFQEPLNKACQNAPAKYWVWDGVHPMPAGHELMARVWINEVSKKLDFIKNAN' A
#
# COMPACT_ATOMS: atom_id res chain seq x y z
N MET A 1 10.31 -3.46 10.84
CA MET A 1 9.93 -2.12 10.33
C MET A 1 8.42 -1.91 10.32
N GLN A 2 7.62 -2.78 9.68
CA GLN A 2 6.15 -2.63 9.57
C GLN A 2 5.42 -2.41 10.92
N VAL A 3 5.79 -3.18 11.96
CA VAL A 3 5.19 -3.05 13.31
C VAL A 3 5.43 -1.66 13.92
N ILE A 4 6.63 -1.09 13.73
CA ILE A 4 7.01 0.23 14.27
C ILE A 4 6.20 1.33 13.57
N VAL A 5 6.08 1.27 12.25
CA VAL A 5 5.30 2.26 11.47
C VAL A 5 3.83 2.23 11.89
N ARG A 6 3.25 1.04 12.07
CA ARG A 6 1.87 0.89 12.57
C ARG A 6 1.70 1.48 13.98
N GLN A 7 2.66 1.23 14.88
CA GLN A 7 2.63 1.80 16.23
C GLN A 7 2.70 3.33 16.21
N LEU A 8 3.62 3.91 15.43
CA LEU A 8 3.75 5.36 15.29
C LEU A 8 2.47 5.98 14.70
N ALA A 9 1.91 5.39 13.65
CA ALA A 9 0.69 5.90 13.05
C ALA A 9 -0.47 5.93 14.06
N LYS A 10 -0.57 4.91 14.92
CA LYS A 10 -1.53 4.90 16.03
C LYS A 10 -1.22 6.00 17.07
N SER A 11 0.03 6.13 17.49
CA SER A 11 0.45 7.11 18.51
C SER A 11 0.22 8.56 18.07
N TYR A 12 0.36 8.85 16.78
CA TYR A 12 0.19 10.20 16.23
C TYR A 12 -1.17 10.42 15.54
N ASN A 13 -2.10 9.46 15.65
CA ASN A 13 -3.42 9.52 15.01
C ASN A 13 -3.38 9.79 13.48
N THR A 14 -2.34 9.32 12.81
CA THR A 14 -2.19 9.47 11.36
C THR A 14 -2.89 8.34 10.62
N ILE A 15 -2.99 8.45 9.30
CA ILE A 15 -3.42 7.34 8.44
C ILE A 15 -2.23 6.39 8.29
N HIS A 16 -2.47 5.09 8.46
CA HIS A 16 -1.49 4.04 8.20
C HIS A 16 -1.81 3.38 6.87
N VAL A 17 -0.86 3.37 5.93
CA VAL A 17 -1.02 2.72 4.62
C VAL A 17 -0.14 1.47 4.59
N GLU A 18 -0.75 0.29 4.66
CA GLU A 18 -0.05 -1.00 4.76
C GLU A 18 0.20 -1.61 3.37
N PHE A 19 1.39 -1.41 2.81
CA PHE A 19 1.74 -1.98 1.50
C PHE A 19 2.24 -3.43 1.54
N GLN A 20 2.79 -3.87 2.67
CA GLN A 20 3.45 -5.18 2.74
C GLN A 20 2.47 -6.34 2.54
N GLU A 21 1.32 -6.31 3.24
CA GLU A 21 0.35 -7.40 3.15
C GLU A 21 -0.29 -7.49 1.74
N PRO A 22 -0.72 -6.39 1.09
CA PRO A 22 -1.17 -6.42 -0.31
C PRO A 22 -0.12 -6.98 -1.28
N LEU A 23 1.15 -6.56 -1.18
CA LEU A 23 2.21 -7.10 -2.04
C LEU A 23 2.49 -8.58 -1.76
N ASN A 24 2.45 -9.01 -0.50
CA ASN A 24 2.56 -10.42 -0.15
C ASN A 24 1.42 -11.26 -0.75
N LYS A 25 0.18 -10.75 -0.69
CA LYS A 25 -0.99 -11.40 -1.31
C LYS A 25 -0.86 -11.43 -2.84
N ALA A 26 -0.35 -10.37 -3.45
CA ALA A 26 -0.12 -10.31 -4.89
C ALA A 26 0.86 -11.39 -5.39
N CYS A 27 1.80 -11.81 -4.52
CA CYS A 27 2.71 -12.92 -4.82
C CYS A 27 2.01 -14.29 -4.99
N GLN A 28 0.75 -14.42 -4.57
CA GLN A 28 -0.07 -15.62 -4.84
C GLN A 28 -0.53 -15.68 -6.30
N ASN A 29 -0.61 -14.53 -6.99
CA ASN A 29 -1.09 -14.43 -8.37
C ASN A 29 0.07 -14.42 -9.39
N ALA A 30 1.22 -13.86 -9.02
CA ALA A 30 2.41 -13.82 -9.88
C ALA A 30 3.70 -13.78 -9.03
N PRO A 31 4.85 -14.28 -9.53
CA PRO A 31 6.11 -14.27 -8.79
C PRO A 31 6.54 -12.86 -8.36
N ALA A 32 7.29 -12.73 -7.26
CA ALA A 32 7.76 -11.44 -6.74
C ALA A 32 8.40 -10.54 -7.81
N LYS A 33 9.19 -11.12 -8.73
CA LYS A 33 9.85 -10.39 -9.84
C LYS A 33 8.90 -9.68 -10.82
N TYR A 34 7.64 -10.14 -10.92
CA TYR A 34 6.62 -9.48 -11.72
C TYR A 34 6.20 -8.14 -11.09
N TRP A 35 6.19 -8.08 -9.76
CA TRP A 35 5.78 -6.91 -8.98
C TRP A 35 6.95 -5.98 -8.69
N VAL A 36 8.10 -6.53 -8.31
CA VAL A 36 9.32 -5.81 -7.90
C VAL A 36 10.53 -6.65 -8.34
N TRP A 37 11.18 -6.24 -9.43
CA TRP A 37 12.20 -7.07 -10.09
C TRP A 37 13.54 -7.10 -9.34
N ASP A 38 13.90 -6.01 -8.67
CA ASP A 38 15.15 -5.82 -7.93
C ASP A 38 14.97 -5.90 -6.40
N GLY A 39 13.75 -6.19 -5.95
CA GLY A 39 13.38 -6.23 -4.53
C GLY A 39 13.12 -4.85 -3.88
N VAL A 40 13.23 -3.75 -4.61
CA VAL A 40 12.99 -2.38 -4.09
C VAL A 40 12.02 -1.58 -4.97
N HIS A 41 12.25 -1.50 -6.28
CA HIS A 41 11.50 -0.64 -7.21
C HIS A 41 10.34 -1.41 -7.85
N PRO A 42 9.08 -0.99 -7.62
CA PRO A 42 7.93 -1.66 -8.22
C PRO A 42 7.90 -1.53 -9.74
N MET A 43 7.45 -2.59 -10.40
CA MET A 43 7.03 -2.56 -11.80
C MET A 43 5.68 -1.82 -11.93
N PRO A 44 5.19 -1.49 -13.14
CA PRO A 44 3.92 -0.78 -13.31
C PRO A 44 2.74 -1.43 -12.56
N ALA A 45 2.65 -2.76 -12.56
CA ALA A 45 1.62 -3.48 -11.81
C ALA A 45 1.78 -3.34 -10.28
N GLY A 46 3.02 -3.27 -9.78
CA GLY A 46 3.30 -3.01 -8.36
C GLY A 46 2.94 -1.57 -7.97
N HIS A 47 3.27 -0.59 -8.82
CA HIS A 47 2.88 0.81 -8.61
C HIS A 47 1.36 0.98 -8.59
N GLU A 48 0.65 0.35 -9.52
CA GLU A 48 -0.82 0.40 -9.55
C GLU A 48 -1.42 -0.18 -8.26
N LEU A 49 -0.96 -1.37 -7.82
CA LEU A 49 -1.42 -1.97 -6.58
C LEU A 49 -1.19 -1.04 -5.37
N MET A 50 0.00 -0.43 -5.27
CA MET A 50 0.29 0.52 -4.20
C MET A 50 -0.61 1.76 -4.27
N ALA A 51 -0.84 2.32 -5.47
CA ALA A 51 -1.75 3.45 -5.63
C ALA A 51 -3.17 3.11 -5.17
N ARG A 52 -3.68 1.93 -5.53
CA ARG A 52 -5.00 1.44 -5.10
C ARG A 52 -5.11 1.30 -3.58
N VAL A 53 -4.09 0.72 -2.93
CA VAL A 53 -4.03 0.61 -1.47
C VAL A 53 -4.03 1.99 -0.81
N TRP A 54 -3.26 2.94 -1.35
CA TRP A 54 -3.21 4.30 -0.83
C TRP A 54 -4.56 5.00 -0.93
N ILE A 55 -5.22 4.97 -2.10
CA ILE A 55 -6.54 5.58 -2.32
C ILE A 55 -7.56 4.99 -1.33
N ASN A 56 -7.58 3.68 -1.19
CA ASN A 56 -8.51 2.98 -0.29
C ASN A 56 -8.31 3.37 1.18
N GLU A 57 -7.07 3.53 1.65
CA GLU A 57 -6.81 3.90 3.05
C GLU A 57 -7.05 5.39 3.31
N VAL A 58 -6.61 6.26 2.39
CA VAL A 58 -6.69 7.70 2.60
C VAL A 58 -8.12 8.23 2.44
N SER A 59 -8.89 7.66 1.52
CA SER A 59 -10.31 8.02 1.34
C SER A 59 -11.15 7.81 2.60
N LYS A 60 -10.75 6.91 3.52
CA LYS A 60 -11.45 6.71 4.80
C LYS A 60 -11.49 7.97 5.68
N LYS A 61 -10.47 8.84 5.57
CA LYS A 61 -10.39 10.11 6.32
C LYS A 61 -10.54 11.36 5.44
N LEU A 62 -10.23 11.30 4.14
CA LEU A 62 -10.26 12.45 3.23
C LEU A 62 -11.39 12.32 2.20
N ASP A 63 -12.47 13.07 2.41
CA ASP A 63 -13.69 12.93 1.61
C ASP A 63 -13.54 13.39 0.15
N PHE A 64 -12.62 14.32 -0.15
CA PHE A 64 -12.37 14.74 -1.53
C PHE A 64 -11.73 13.63 -2.39
N ILE A 65 -11.15 12.59 -1.77
CA ILE A 65 -10.61 11.43 -2.50
C ILE A 65 -11.72 10.40 -2.76
N LYS A 66 -12.73 10.28 -1.89
CA LYS A 66 -13.88 9.37 -2.12
C LYS A 66 -14.63 9.72 -3.40
N ASN A 67 -14.75 11.02 -3.71
CA ASN A 67 -15.53 11.53 -4.82
C ASN A 67 -14.74 11.62 -6.14
N ALA A 68 -13.51 11.12 -6.18
CA ALA A 68 -12.63 11.20 -7.35
C ALA A 68 -12.71 9.98 -8.29
N ASN A 69 -13.56 9.00 -7.98
CA ASN A 69 -13.78 7.78 -8.78
C ASN A 69 -15.22 7.70 -9.28
#